data_AF-A0A7Y2NWE9-F1
#
_entry.id   AF-A0A7Y2NWE9-F1
#
_cell.length_a   1.000
_cell.length_b   1.000
_cell.length_c   1.000
_cell.angle_alpha   90.00
_cell.angle_beta   90.00
_cell.angle_gamma   90.00
#
_symmetry.space_group_name_H-M   'P 1'
#
loop_
_entity.id
_entity.type
_entity.pdbx_description
1 polymer ?
#
loop_
_entity_poly.entity_id
_entity_poly.type
_entity_poly.pdbx_seq_one_letter_code
_entity_poly.pdbx_strand_id
1 'polypeptide(L)'
;MSIVSTPEIYTHEWATFTTKDYPENRVARSGDVVRILTKDYSDGRPVEDILWLHEDYLAVFAEAGLESLVVERPLATGEEGISWGSETSVAPWAIYVCAASGAGS
;
A
#
# COMPACT_ATOMS: atom_id res chain seq x y z
N MET A 1 -15.33 1.45 2.07
CA MET A 1 -14.15 1.65 1.19
C MET A 1 -12.94 1.84 2.08
N SER A 2 -11.82 1.19 1.76
CA SER A 2 -10.53 1.34 2.45
C SER A 2 -9.43 1.63 1.43
N ILE A 3 -8.53 2.58 1.74
CA ILE A 3 -7.34 2.89 0.93
C ILE A 3 -6.14 2.56 1.79
N VAL A 4 -5.28 1.68 1.31
CA VAL A 4 -4.15 1.16 2.08
C VAL A 4 -2.90 1.09 1.22
N SER A 5 -1.75 1.12 1.88
CA SER A 5 -0.45 0.83 1.26
C SER A 5 -0.42 -0.60 0.75
N THR A 6 0.17 -0.79 -0.43
CA THR A 6 0.58 -2.13 -0.89
C THR A 6 1.94 -2.49 -0.29
N PRO A 7 2.28 -3.78 -0.13
CA PRO A 7 3.64 -4.18 0.24
C PRO A 7 4.73 -3.58 -0.65
N GLU A 8 4.41 -3.40 -1.93
CA GLU A 8 5.30 -2.87 -2.93
C GLU A 8 5.78 -1.45 -2.61
N ILE A 9 4.96 -0.62 -1.92
CA ILE A 9 5.34 0.74 -1.53
C ILE A 9 6.65 0.78 -0.73
N TYR A 10 6.96 -0.28 0.03
CA TYR A 10 8.14 -0.35 0.88
C TYR A 10 9.37 -0.97 0.19
N THR A 11 9.25 -1.40 -1.07
CA THR A 11 10.35 -2.11 -1.78
C THR A 11 10.77 -1.47 -3.10
N HIS A 12 10.08 -0.42 -3.51
CA HIS A 12 10.29 0.30 -4.77
C HIS A 12 10.57 1.79 -4.52
N GLU A 13 10.99 2.47 -5.59
CA GLU A 13 11.19 3.91 -5.59
C GLU A 13 10.02 4.61 -6.27
N TRP A 14 9.62 5.72 -5.70
CA TRP A 14 8.42 6.47 -6.06
C TRP A 14 8.78 7.93 -6.34
N ALA A 15 7.90 8.69 -6.99
CA ALA A 15 8.10 10.11 -7.19
C ALA A 15 8.27 10.85 -5.85
N THR A 16 7.41 10.54 -4.87
CA THR A 16 7.37 11.22 -3.57
C THR A 16 8.08 10.47 -2.45
N PHE A 17 8.39 9.17 -2.64
CA PHE A 17 8.95 8.33 -1.59
C PHE A 17 10.23 7.59 -2.01
N THR A 18 11.08 7.29 -1.04
CA THR A 18 12.25 6.43 -1.19
C THR A 18 12.30 5.38 -0.09
N THR A 19 12.74 4.17 -0.47
CA THR A 19 12.97 3.04 0.44
C THR A 19 14.40 2.55 0.35
N LYS A 20 15.28 3.25 -0.40
CA LYS A 20 16.66 2.85 -0.69
C LYS A 20 17.49 2.52 0.57
N ASP A 21 17.21 3.21 1.67
CA ASP A 21 17.96 3.11 2.93
C ASP A 21 17.38 2.03 3.87
N TYR A 22 16.32 1.33 3.44
CA TYR A 22 15.61 0.29 4.20
C TYR A 22 15.55 -1.04 3.42
N PRO A 23 16.69 -1.66 3.06
CA PRO A 23 16.72 -2.91 2.31
C PRO A 23 16.02 -4.07 3.03
N GLU A 24 15.90 -4.02 4.36
CA GLU A 24 15.20 -5.00 5.18
C GLU A 24 13.72 -5.14 4.83
N ASN A 25 13.08 -4.10 4.28
CA ASN A 25 11.67 -4.16 3.85
C ASN A 25 11.41 -5.29 2.83
N ARG A 26 12.44 -5.70 2.07
CA ARG A 26 12.32 -6.75 1.04
C ARG A 26 12.04 -8.15 1.59
N VAL A 27 12.35 -8.38 2.86
CA VAL A 27 12.14 -9.68 3.53
C VAL A 27 11.12 -9.59 4.67
N ALA A 28 10.49 -8.42 4.84
CA ALA A 28 9.44 -8.19 5.82
C ALA A 28 8.21 -9.06 5.54
N ARG A 29 7.55 -9.47 6.61
CA ARG A 29 6.32 -10.26 6.61
C ARG A 29 5.18 -9.45 7.18
N SER A 30 3.96 -9.96 7.03
CA SER A 30 2.82 -9.35 7.70
C SER A 30 3.08 -9.19 9.21
N GLY A 31 2.75 -8.03 9.75
CA GLY A 31 3.00 -7.65 11.13
C GLY A 31 4.38 -7.04 11.40
N ASP A 32 5.34 -7.14 10.48
CA ASP A 32 6.66 -6.51 10.64
C ASP A 32 6.59 -5.00 10.42
N VAL A 33 7.49 -4.27 11.10
CA VAL A 33 7.67 -2.83 10.88
C VAL A 33 8.44 -2.61 9.58
N VAL A 34 7.89 -1.78 8.70
CA VAL A 34 8.51 -1.32 7.46
C VAL A 34 8.71 0.19 7.50
N ARG A 35 9.72 0.67 6.77
CA ARG A 35 10.11 2.08 6.79
C ARG A 35 10.13 2.70 5.40
N ILE A 36 9.70 3.95 5.31
CA ILE A 36 9.72 4.71 4.07
C ILE A 36 10.00 6.18 4.37
N LEU A 37 10.73 6.84 3.47
CA LEU A 37 11.05 8.26 3.60
C LEU A 37 10.33 9.07 2.51
N THR A 38 9.72 10.20 2.89
CA THR A 38 9.16 11.15 1.92
C THR A 38 10.27 12.10 1.43
N LYS A 39 10.43 12.22 0.12
CA LYS A 39 11.48 13.03 -0.53
C LYS A 39 11.28 14.54 -0.34
N ASP A 40 10.04 14.98 -0.19
CA ASP A 40 9.66 16.39 -0.21
C ASP A 40 9.79 17.09 1.16
N TYR A 41 10.02 16.35 2.25
CA TYR A 41 10.13 16.93 3.60
C TYR A 41 11.59 17.01 4.06
N SER A 42 11.96 18.17 4.64
CA SER A 42 13.32 18.39 5.18
C SER A 42 13.60 17.68 6.51
N ASP A 43 12.58 17.11 7.14
CA ASP A 43 12.66 16.46 8.46
C ASP A 43 13.47 15.15 8.41
N GLY A 44 13.52 14.47 7.26
CA GLY A 44 14.39 13.30 7.03
C GLY A 44 14.07 12.07 7.89
N ARG A 45 13.07 12.13 8.77
CA ARG A 45 12.66 11.00 9.61
C ARG A 45 11.82 10.02 8.79
N PRO A 46 12.08 8.70 8.85
CA PRO A 46 11.22 7.73 8.21
C PRO A 46 9.84 7.72 8.84
N VAL A 47 8.84 7.45 8.02
CA VAL A 47 7.56 6.94 8.48
C VAL A 47 7.72 5.44 8.73
N GLU A 48 7.29 5.01 9.90
CA GLU A 48 7.15 3.59 10.22
C GLU A 48 5.70 3.15 9.99
N ASP A 49 5.53 1.95 9.44
CA ASP A 49 4.22 1.33 9.24
C ASP A 49 4.28 -0.17 9.58
N ILE A 50 3.13 -0.79 9.80
CA ILE A 50 3.02 -2.23 9.98
C ILE A 50 2.61 -2.84 8.65
N LEU A 51 3.47 -3.70 8.10
CA LEU A 51 3.21 -4.35 6.83
C LEU A 51 2.00 -5.27 6.96
N TRP A 52 1.00 -5.07 6.12
CA TRP A 52 -0.13 -5.99 5.95
C TRP A 52 -0.14 -6.50 4.52
N LEU A 53 -0.26 -7.82 4.39
CA LEU A 53 -0.46 -8.46 3.11
C LEU A 53 -1.95 -8.42 2.75
N HIS A 54 -2.24 -8.71 1.48
CA HIS A 54 -3.60 -8.73 0.97
C HIS A 54 -4.55 -9.62 1.80
N GLU A 55 -4.06 -10.77 2.23
CA GLU A 55 -4.82 -11.74 3.03
C GLU A 55 -5.23 -11.20 4.41
N ASP A 56 -4.40 -10.35 5.04
CA ASP A 56 -4.71 -9.77 6.34
C ASP A 56 -5.86 -8.77 6.26
N TYR A 57 -5.89 -7.96 5.19
CA TYR A 57 -7.00 -7.06 4.94
C TYR A 57 -8.30 -7.82 4.67
N LEU A 58 -8.25 -8.90 3.87
CA LEU A 58 -9.43 -9.74 3.63
C LEU A 58 -9.93 -10.39 4.92
N ALA A 59 -9.04 -10.89 5.76
CA ALA A 59 -9.39 -11.51 7.04
C ALA A 59 -10.10 -10.50 7.95
N VAL A 60 -9.55 -9.29 8.12
CA VAL A 60 -10.18 -8.26 8.96
C VAL A 60 -11.48 -7.72 8.37
N PHE A 61 -11.62 -7.63 7.05
CA PHE A 61 -12.91 -7.29 6.46
C PHE A 61 -13.96 -8.37 6.78
N ALA A 62 -13.61 -9.65 6.64
CA ALA A 62 -14.53 -10.74 6.97
C ALA A 62 -14.94 -10.72 8.45
N GLU A 63 -13.97 -10.53 9.36
CA GLU A 63 -14.23 -10.37 10.81
C GLU A 63 -15.13 -9.17 11.11
N ALA A 64 -15.01 -8.10 10.34
CA ALA A 64 -15.87 -6.92 10.43
C ALA A 64 -17.25 -7.09 9.77
N GLY A 65 -17.57 -8.27 9.23
CA GLY A 65 -18.81 -8.50 8.50
C GLY A 65 -18.87 -7.74 7.16
N LEU A 66 -17.72 -7.59 6.51
CA LEU A 66 -17.57 -6.96 5.20
C LEU A 66 -17.05 -7.96 4.17
N GLU A 67 -17.52 -7.81 2.94
CA GLU A 67 -17.02 -8.53 1.77
C GLU A 67 -16.33 -7.54 0.83
N SER A 68 -15.10 -7.85 0.41
CA SER A 68 -14.41 -7.07 -0.63
C SER A 68 -14.99 -7.44 -1.99
N LEU A 69 -15.64 -6.48 -2.64
CA LEU A 69 -16.23 -6.65 -3.96
C LEU A 69 -15.21 -6.41 -5.08
N VAL A 70 -14.39 -5.37 -4.91
CA VAL A 70 -13.39 -4.95 -5.89
C VAL A 70 -12.15 -4.47 -5.15
N VAL A 71 -10.99 -4.76 -5.71
CA VAL A 71 -9.70 -4.22 -5.28
C VAL A 71 -9.07 -3.49 -6.46
N GLU A 72 -9.05 -2.17 -6.40
CA GLU A 72 -8.40 -1.33 -7.41
C GLU A 72 -6.93 -1.13 -7.04
N ARG A 73 -6.07 -1.14 -8.06
CA ARG A 73 -4.62 -0.92 -7.96
C ARG A 73 -4.22 0.15 -8.97
N PRO A 74 -4.48 1.43 -8.67
CA PRO A 74 -4.27 2.50 -9.64
C PRO A 74 -2.80 2.64 -9.99
N LEU A 75 -2.52 2.75 -11.29
CA LEU A 75 -1.23 3.09 -11.85
C LEU A 75 -1.27 4.51 -12.40
N ALA A 76 -0.12 5.18 -12.37
CA ALA A 76 0.08 6.37 -13.17
C ALA A 76 0.11 6.02 -14.66
N THR A 77 -0.38 6.93 -15.50
CA THR A 77 -0.33 6.75 -16.96
C THR A 77 1.01 7.16 -17.55
N GLY A 78 1.74 8.06 -16.87
CA GLY A 78 2.96 8.69 -17.40
C GLY A 78 2.68 9.99 -18.15
N GLU A 79 1.42 10.31 -18.43
CA GLU A 79 1.00 11.51 -19.15
C GLU A 79 0.75 12.71 -18.21
N GLU A 80 0.83 12.51 -16.89
CA GLU A 80 0.51 13.53 -15.88
C GLU A 80 1.57 14.64 -15.76
N GLY A 81 2.69 14.56 -16.49
CA GLY A 81 3.79 15.52 -16.39
C GLY A 81 4.62 15.41 -15.10
N ILE A 82 4.45 14.30 -14.37
CA ILE A 82 5.23 13.96 -13.18
C ILE A 82 6.32 12.96 -13.59
N SER A 83 7.52 13.15 -13.05
CA SER A 83 8.60 12.16 -13.21
C SER A 83 8.35 10.98 -12.26
N TRP A 84 7.41 10.12 -12.64
CA TRP A 84 7.08 8.91 -11.90
C TRP A 84 8.29 7.98 -11.73
N GLY A 85 8.35 7.31 -10.58
CA GLY A 85 9.28 6.21 -10.34
C GLY A 85 8.64 4.90 -10.81
N SER A 86 8.17 4.10 -9.86
CA SER A 86 7.56 2.79 -10.14
C SER A 86 6.04 2.87 -10.36
N GLU A 87 5.41 4.03 -10.18
CA GLU A 87 3.95 4.23 -10.23
C GLU A 87 3.31 3.85 -11.56
N THR A 88 4.07 3.80 -12.66
CA THR A 88 3.53 3.44 -13.99
C THR A 88 3.46 1.92 -14.22
N SER A 89 4.07 1.12 -13.35
CA SER A 89 4.14 -0.35 -13.51
C SER A 89 3.72 -1.12 -12.25
N VAL A 90 3.78 -0.47 -11.08
CA VAL A 90 3.42 -1.04 -9.79
C VAL A 90 2.59 -0.03 -9.01
N ALA A 91 1.46 -0.47 -8.46
CA ALA A 91 0.56 0.40 -7.71
C ALA A 91 1.06 0.52 -6.26
N PRO A 92 1.38 1.72 -5.74
CA PRO A 92 1.76 1.88 -4.34
C PRO A 92 0.57 1.72 -3.39
N TRP A 93 -0.66 1.86 -3.90
CA TRP A 93 -1.90 1.84 -3.12
C TRP A 93 -2.85 0.74 -3.61
N ALA A 94 -3.61 0.17 -2.68
CA ALA A 94 -4.77 -0.68 -2.96
C ALA A 94 -6.03 -0.02 -2.40
N ILE A 95 -7.10 -0.02 -3.21
CA ILE A 95 -8.41 0.51 -2.81
C ILE A 95 -9.40 -0.64 -2.77
N TYR A 96 -9.86 -0.97 -1.57
CA TYR A 96 -10.87 -2.00 -1.35
C TYR A 96 -12.26 -1.36 -1.32
N VAL A 97 -13.09 -1.75 -2.28
CA VAL A 97 -14.53 -1.47 -2.27
C VAL A 97 -15.21 -2.64 -1.56
N CYS A 98 -15.82 -2.36 -0.41
CA CYS A 98 -16.46 -3.38 0.42
C CYS A 98 -17.94 -3.09 0.58
N ALA A 99 -18.74 -4.14 0.67
CA ALA A 99 -20.13 -4.11 1.09
C ALA A 99 -20.29 -4.86 2.42
N ALA A 100 -21.42 -4.65 3.10
CA ALA A 100 -21.80 -5.50 4.22
C ALA A 100 -21.95 -6.94 3.70
N SER A 101 -21.31 -7.90 4.38
CA SER A 101 -21.54 -9.31 4.12
C SER A 101 -23.02 -9.60 4.34
N GLY A 102 -23.68 -10.21 3.35
CA GLY A 102 -25.09 -10.58 3.48
C GLY A 102 -25.27 -11.42 4.75
N ALA A 103 -26.10 -10.96 5.68
CA ALA A 103 -26.54 -11.79 6.78
C ALA A 103 -27.16 -13.03 6.14
N GLY A 104 -26.59 -14.22 6.40
CA GLY A 104 -27.10 -15.47 5.86
C GLY A 104 -28.61 -15.54 6.05
N SER A 105 -29.32 -15.66 4.93
CA SER A 105 -30.72 -16.09 4.88
C SER A 105 -30.85 -17.54 5.29
#